data_AF-A0A523TE63-F1
#
_entry.id   AF-A0A523TE63-F1
#
_cell.length_a   1.000
_cell.length_b   1.000
_cell.length_c   1.000
_cell.angle_alpha   90.00
_cell.angle_beta   90.00
_cell.angle_gamma   90.00
#
_symmetry.space_group_name_H-M   'P 1'
#
loop_
_entity.id
_entity.type
_entity.pdbx_description
1 polymer ?
#
loop_
_entity_poly.entity_id
_entity_poly.type
_entity_poly.pdbx_seq_one_letter_code
_entity_poly.pdbx_strand_id
1 'polypeptide(L)'
;MNPTKNSKRKTGRVFDPDATFLSNHPRLSIMILLFLYTVFLIVPSLLYTLFVTPIFYATHLYLLHIINFFSVAILWSIIVPLVLGLPNKREFIEYAKDIKIARIKPVLRSIGLGIITAFITLTCMLFANFLSSLLTGGQVQFVPQLLIHPGTTNIYTSLLLGIWEEVAFRGVMLVLILKIRSKRFSIISNGLLFGAFHSVNILSGFLGAILFGVEYNREHFIPVLFQIVYTAMLGTFLAYMFVKTKMLLPCIIAHYLIDALNTLVILNTEQLNWAYFCFMTFVGIGFLPMIINIPLVRSFSFWFPEPDDEIIPFFDTFLVRKQRLKQYKSDIRSA
;
A
#
# COMPACT_ATOMS: atom_id res chain seq x y z
N MET A 1 51.57 11.09 17.25
CA MET A 1 50.31 10.49 17.76
C MET A 1 49.14 11.18 17.09
N ASN A 2 48.40 10.49 16.23
CA ASN A 2 47.26 11.05 15.50
C ASN A 2 45.98 10.89 16.34
N PRO A 3 45.32 11.98 16.77
CA PRO A 3 44.06 11.88 17.50
C PRO A 3 42.96 11.51 16.51
N THR A 4 42.48 10.27 16.63
CA THR A 4 41.34 9.74 15.90
C THR A 4 40.08 10.53 16.27
N LYS A 5 39.70 11.49 15.40
CA LYS A 5 38.43 12.22 15.48
C LYS A 5 37.27 11.26 15.22
N ASN A 6 36.79 10.65 16.30
CA ASN A 6 35.54 9.91 16.36
C ASN A 6 34.38 10.91 16.30
N SER A 7 34.09 11.47 15.10
CA SER A 7 32.92 12.31 14.90
C SER A 7 31.67 11.41 14.93
N LYS A 8 31.09 11.23 16.11
CA LYS A 8 29.72 10.73 16.25
C LYS A 8 28.84 11.62 15.39
N ARG A 9 28.42 11.11 14.23
CA ARG A 9 27.40 11.73 13.36
C ARG A 9 26.12 11.83 14.17
N LYS A 10 25.95 12.90 14.94
CA LYS A 10 24.63 13.34 15.39
C LYS A 10 23.86 13.63 14.12
N THR A 11 22.98 12.71 13.77
CA THR A 11 21.98 12.90 12.72
C THR A 11 21.03 13.98 13.25
N GLY A 12 21.43 15.25 13.13
CA GLY A 12 20.61 16.38 13.53
C GLY A 12 19.30 16.31 12.76
N ARG A 13 18.26 15.83 13.43
CA ARG A 13 16.88 16.02 12.98
C ARG A 13 16.62 17.49 13.20
N VAL A 14 16.29 18.20 12.13
CA VAL A 14 15.78 19.56 12.23
C VAL A 14 14.38 19.38 12.83
N PHE A 15 14.22 19.79 14.08
CA PHE A 15 12.91 19.83 14.72
C PHE A 15 12.14 20.99 14.09
N ASP A 16 10.99 20.70 13.51
CA ASP A 16 10.06 21.72 13.07
C ASP A 16 9.19 22.09 14.29
N PRO A 17 9.36 23.30 14.85
CA PRO A 17 8.63 23.71 16.05
C PRO A 17 7.12 23.77 15.83
N ASP A 18 6.66 23.88 14.58
CA ASP A 18 5.25 23.98 14.21
C ASP A 18 4.63 22.60 13.91
N ALA A 19 5.45 21.55 13.79
CA ALA A 19 4.99 20.20 13.52
C ALA A 19 4.36 19.54 14.78
N THR A 20 3.28 18.78 14.58
CA THR A 20 2.67 18.01 15.68
C THR A 20 3.67 17.04 16.30
N PHE A 21 3.42 16.67 17.55
CA PHE A 21 4.19 15.62 18.23
C PHE A 21 4.31 14.35 17.38
N LEU A 22 3.22 13.92 16.76
CA LEU A 22 3.19 12.74 15.89
C LEU A 22 4.00 12.94 14.60
N SER A 23 3.92 14.11 13.95
CA SER A 23 4.76 14.39 12.77
C SER A 23 6.26 14.29 13.08
N ASN A 24 6.67 14.71 14.29
CA ASN A 24 8.03 14.62 14.79
C ASN A 24 8.45 13.21 15.25
N HIS A 25 7.49 12.29 15.43
CA HIS A 25 7.72 10.90 15.82
C HIS A 25 7.16 9.89 14.78
N PRO A 26 7.68 9.86 13.53
CA PRO A 26 7.09 9.04 12.46
C PRO A 26 6.89 7.56 12.77
N ARG A 27 7.76 6.95 13.59
CA ARG A 27 7.63 5.54 13.99
C ARG A 27 6.38 5.29 14.84
N LEU A 28 6.16 6.14 15.84
CA LEU A 28 4.98 6.06 16.69
C LEU A 28 3.72 6.34 15.86
N SER A 29 3.78 7.33 14.97
CA SER A 29 2.69 7.66 14.06
C SER A 29 2.31 6.49 13.17
N ILE A 30 3.27 5.78 12.58
CA ILE A 30 2.98 4.58 11.78
C ILE A 30 2.29 3.50 12.62
N MET A 31 2.74 3.26 13.86
CA MET A 31 2.09 2.28 14.75
C MET A 31 0.65 2.67 15.07
N ILE A 32 0.41 3.94 15.43
CA ILE A 32 -0.94 4.47 15.71
C ILE A 32 -1.82 4.37 14.45
N LEU A 33 -1.28 4.74 13.28
CA LEU A 33 -2.02 4.68 12.02
C LEU A 33 -2.40 3.24 11.64
N LEU A 34 -1.52 2.26 11.83
CA LEU A 34 -1.86 0.84 11.59
C LEU A 34 -2.95 0.36 12.55
N PHE A 35 -2.85 0.70 13.83
CA PHE A 35 -3.86 0.36 14.81
C PHE A 35 -5.23 0.98 14.46
N LEU A 36 -5.27 2.28 14.19
CA LEU A 36 -6.48 2.97 13.79
C LEU A 36 -7.04 2.39 12.48
N TYR A 37 -6.20 2.09 11.50
CA TYR A 37 -6.68 1.51 10.25
C TYR A 37 -7.36 0.15 10.48
N THR A 38 -6.75 -0.73 11.29
CA THR A 38 -7.37 -1.99 11.71
C THR A 38 -8.71 -1.77 12.42
N VAL A 39 -8.79 -0.81 13.35
CA VAL A 39 -10.03 -0.49 14.06
C VAL A 39 -11.13 -0.03 13.10
N PHE A 40 -10.82 0.87 12.16
CA PHE A 40 -11.78 1.40 11.20
C PHE A 40 -12.21 0.39 10.12
N LEU A 41 -11.47 -0.70 9.92
CA LEU A 41 -11.87 -1.84 9.08
C LEU A 41 -12.74 -2.85 9.84
N ILE A 42 -12.36 -3.19 11.07
CA ILE A 42 -12.99 -4.30 11.82
C ILE A 42 -14.25 -3.83 12.54
N VAL A 43 -14.23 -2.67 13.21
CA VAL A 43 -15.33 -2.25 14.09
C VAL A 43 -16.65 -2.06 13.34
N PRO A 44 -16.71 -1.37 12.18
CA PRO A 44 -17.97 -1.23 11.47
C PRO A 44 -18.50 -2.60 11.00
N SER A 45 -17.62 -3.51 10.59
CA SER A 45 -17.98 -4.88 10.26
C SER A 45 -18.57 -5.64 11.44
N LEU A 46 -17.93 -5.53 12.61
CA LEU A 46 -18.40 -6.14 13.84
C LEU A 46 -19.78 -5.60 14.25
N LEU A 47 -19.94 -4.27 14.26
CA LEU A 47 -21.22 -3.63 14.60
C LEU A 47 -22.31 -4.06 13.61
N TYR A 48 -22.02 -4.05 12.32
CA TYR A 48 -22.97 -4.49 11.30
C TYR A 48 -23.42 -5.94 11.56
N THR A 49 -22.49 -6.87 11.77
CA THR A 49 -22.85 -8.28 12.03
C THR A 49 -23.61 -8.48 13.35
N LEU A 50 -23.35 -7.66 14.38
CA LEU A 50 -24.05 -7.75 15.68
C LEU A 50 -25.49 -7.22 15.62
N PHE A 51 -25.76 -6.18 14.83
CA PHE A 51 -27.06 -5.51 14.80
C PHE A 51 -27.95 -5.92 13.62
N VAL A 52 -27.42 -6.66 12.64
CA VAL A 52 -28.14 -7.05 11.42
C VAL A 52 -28.45 -8.54 11.44
N THR A 53 -29.69 -8.90 11.08
CA THR A 53 -30.10 -10.31 11.00
C THR A 53 -29.27 -11.09 9.97
N PRO A 54 -28.98 -12.39 10.18
CA PRO A 54 -28.16 -13.18 9.25
C PRO A 54 -28.67 -13.20 7.80
N ILE A 55 -30.00 -13.23 7.61
CA ILE A 55 -30.62 -13.22 6.28
C ILE A 55 -30.36 -11.88 5.57
N PHE A 56 -30.53 -10.77 6.29
CA PHE A 56 -30.25 -9.45 5.74
C PHE A 56 -28.76 -9.27 5.45
N TYR A 57 -27.90 -9.74 6.36
CA TYR A 57 -26.45 -9.73 6.18
C TYR A 57 -26.04 -10.44 4.88
N ALA A 58 -26.51 -11.68 4.66
CA ALA A 58 -26.16 -12.47 3.49
C ALA A 58 -26.64 -11.84 2.17
N THR A 59 -27.79 -11.16 2.18
CA THR A 59 -28.38 -10.53 0.99
C THR A 59 -27.86 -9.11 0.73
N HIS A 60 -27.24 -8.47 1.72
CA HIS A 60 -26.82 -7.06 1.67
C HIS A 60 -25.34 -6.85 2.05
N LEU A 61 -24.46 -7.79 1.76
CA LEU A 61 -23.00 -7.64 1.99
C LEU A 61 -22.41 -6.37 1.37
N TYR A 62 -23.00 -5.86 0.28
CA TYR A 62 -22.59 -4.58 -0.33
C TYR A 62 -22.74 -3.38 0.63
N LEU A 63 -23.73 -3.39 1.55
CA LEU A 63 -23.88 -2.32 2.55
C LEU A 63 -22.71 -2.32 3.52
N LEU A 64 -22.25 -3.50 3.93
CA LEU A 64 -21.06 -3.61 4.76
C LEU A 64 -19.83 -3.00 4.08
N HIS A 65 -19.64 -3.26 2.78
CA HIS A 65 -18.54 -2.67 2.02
C HIS A 65 -18.65 -1.15 1.90
N ILE A 66 -19.86 -0.61 1.70
CA ILE A 66 -20.11 0.83 1.70
C ILE A 66 -19.77 1.45 3.07
N ILE A 67 -20.22 0.83 4.16
CA ILE A 67 -19.94 1.27 5.53
C ILE A 67 -18.43 1.29 5.78
N ASN A 68 -17.72 0.21 5.43
CA ASN A 68 -16.27 0.13 5.59
C ASN A 68 -15.55 1.17 4.71
N PHE A 69 -16.02 1.39 3.48
CA PHE A 69 -15.44 2.39 2.59
C PHE A 69 -15.50 3.79 3.21
N PHE A 70 -16.68 4.20 3.69
CA PHE A 70 -16.85 5.52 4.30
C PHE A 70 -16.18 5.64 5.68
N SER A 71 -16.15 4.57 6.47
CA SER A 71 -15.40 4.50 7.73
C SER A 71 -13.92 4.83 7.49
N VAL A 72 -13.30 4.13 6.54
CA VAL A 72 -11.89 4.33 6.20
C VAL A 72 -11.67 5.70 5.51
N ALA A 73 -12.63 6.18 4.73
CA ALA A 73 -12.60 7.54 4.18
C ALA A 73 -12.55 8.61 5.28
N ILE A 74 -13.37 8.49 6.33
CA ILE A 74 -13.36 9.39 7.48
C ILE A 74 -11.98 9.38 8.17
N LEU A 75 -11.40 8.18 8.36
CA LEU A 75 -10.06 8.06 8.93
C LEU A 75 -9.03 8.87 8.10
N TRP A 76 -8.92 8.59 6.80
CA TRP A 76 -7.84 9.14 5.97
C TRP A 76 -8.09 10.56 5.47
N SER A 77 -9.34 11.03 5.41
CA SER A 77 -9.67 12.37 4.93
C SER A 77 -9.93 13.38 6.05
N ILE A 78 -10.30 12.93 7.25
CA ILE A 78 -10.67 13.82 8.37
C ILE A 78 -9.72 13.60 9.56
N ILE A 79 -9.70 12.39 10.13
CA ILE A 79 -9.00 12.14 11.40
C ILE A 79 -7.48 12.30 11.24
N VAL A 80 -6.89 11.65 10.23
CA VAL A 80 -5.44 11.68 10.00
C VAL A 80 -4.92 13.10 9.73
N PRO A 81 -5.48 13.87 8.77
CA PRO A 81 -5.00 15.22 8.52
C PRO A 81 -5.38 16.24 9.61
N LEU A 82 -6.64 16.24 10.08
CA LEU A 82 -7.14 17.34 10.93
C LEU A 82 -6.92 17.08 12.42
N VAL A 83 -7.04 15.82 12.87
CA VAL A 83 -6.89 15.47 14.29
C VAL A 83 -5.44 15.10 14.61
N LEU A 84 -4.82 14.22 13.81
CA LEU A 84 -3.43 13.79 14.05
C LEU A 84 -2.38 14.76 13.50
N GLY A 85 -2.77 15.62 12.53
CA GLY A 85 -1.86 16.53 11.86
C GLY A 85 -0.78 15.79 11.07
N LEU A 86 -1.15 14.68 10.41
CA LEU A 86 -0.23 13.83 9.65
C LEU A 86 -0.47 13.95 8.14
N PRO A 87 0.59 13.85 7.30
CA PRO A 87 1.99 13.76 7.70
C PRO A 87 2.56 15.09 8.23
N ASN A 88 1.86 16.21 8.02
CA ASN A 88 2.18 17.55 8.53
C ASN A 88 0.90 18.26 8.98
N LYS A 89 0.99 19.15 9.98
CA LYS A 89 -0.17 19.95 10.45
C LYS A 89 -0.49 21.03 9.42
N ARG A 90 -1.51 20.81 8.61
CA ARG A 90 -1.81 21.65 7.45
C ARG A 90 -3.29 21.55 7.07
N GLU A 91 -3.77 22.50 6.26
CA GLU A 91 -5.12 22.43 5.68
C GLU A 91 -5.27 21.21 4.77
N PHE A 92 -6.52 20.76 4.54
CA PHE A 92 -6.78 19.56 3.74
C PHE A 92 -6.18 19.60 2.32
N ILE A 93 -6.17 20.78 1.68
CA ILE A 93 -5.59 20.96 0.33
C ILE A 93 -4.09 20.70 0.36
N GLU A 94 -3.40 21.15 1.40
CA GLU A 94 -1.97 20.92 1.58
C GLU A 94 -1.69 19.47 1.94
N TYR A 95 -2.53 18.83 2.77
CA TYR A 95 -2.49 17.39 3.00
C TYR A 95 -2.59 16.61 1.68
N ALA A 96 -3.57 16.96 0.83
CA ALA A 96 -3.76 16.35 -0.49
C ALA A 96 -2.54 16.53 -1.41
N LYS A 97 -1.84 17.68 -1.30
CA LYS A 97 -0.56 17.92 -2.00
C LYS A 97 0.58 17.09 -1.42
N ASP A 98 0.62 16.88 -0.11
CA ASP A 98 1.65 16.10 0.58
C ASP A 98 1.58 14.62 0.21
N ILE A 99 0.36 14.05 0.23
CA ILE A 99 0.11 12.64 -0.16
C ILE A 99 0.09 12.43 -1.68
N LYS A 100 0.33 13.49 -2.47
CA LYS A 100 0.41 13.49 -3.94
C LYS A 100 -0.88 13.02 -4.64
N ILE A 101 -2.03 13.28 -4.03
CA ILE A 101 -3.33 13.05 -4.68
C ILE A 101 -3.77 14.28 -5.52
N ALA A 102 -3.40 15.50 -5.09
CA ALA A 102 -3.76 16.73 -5.80
C ALA A 102 -2.99 16.96 -7.11
N ARG A 103 -1.86 16.26 -7.31
CA ARG A 103 -1.06 16.36 -8.55
C ARG A 103 -1.61 15.34 -9.54
N ILE A 104 -2.57 15.74 -10.37
CA ILE A 104 -3.23 14.84 -11.33
C ILE A 104 -2.56 14.91 -12.72
N LYS A 105 -1.84 15.99 -13.07
CA LYS A 105 -1.19 16.09 -14.40
C LYS A 105 0.17 15.36 -14.42
N PRO A 106 0.44 14.51 -15.43
CA PRO A 106 -0.39 14.16 -16.59
C PRO A 106 -1.37 12.99 -16.34
N VAL A 107 -2.68 13.28 -16.30
CA VAL A 107 -3.75 12.34 -15.87
C VAL A 107 -3.76 11.05 -16.70
N LEU A 108 -3.81 11.20 -18.03
CA LEU A 108 -3.91 10.08 -18.96
C LEU A 108 -2.69 9.16 -18.87
N ARG A 109 -1.50 9.70 -18.64
CA ARG A 109 -0.28 8.90 -18.50
C ARG A 109 -0.27 8.14 -17.17
N SER A 110 -0.76 8.74 -16.10
CA SER A 110 -0.94 8.05 -14.82
C SER A 110 -1.93 6.90 -14.90
N ILE A 111 -3.09 7.14 -15.54
CA ILE A 111 -4.10 6.10 -15.76
C ILE A 111 -3.51 4.99 -16.64
N GLY A 112 -2.89 5.34 -17.77
CA GLY A 112 -2.26 4.40 -18.68
C GLY A 112 -1.17 3.56 -18.00
N LEU A 113 -0.30 4.17 -17.18
CA LEU A 113 0.71 3.45 -16.42
C LEU A 113 0.08 2.45 -15.44
N GLY A 114 -0.96 2.88 -14.70
CA GLY A 114 -1.68 2.00 -13.79
C GLY A 114 -2.33 0.80 -14.51
N ILE A 115 -2.98 1.04 -15.65
CA ILE A 115 -3.60 0.00 -16.48
C ILE A 115 -2.56 -0.99 -17.02
N ILE A 116 -1.46 -0.50 -17.61
CA ILE A 116 -0.42 -1.38 -18.18
C ILE A 116 0.21 -2.22 -17.06
N THR A 117 0.47 -1.63 -15.89
CA THR A 117 0.98 -2.36 -14.74
C THR A 117 0.02 -3.43 -14.26
N ALA A 118 -1.28 -3.13 -14.14
CA ALA A 118 -2.28 -4.13 -13.78
C ALA A 118 -2.36 -5.24 -14.82
N PHE A 119 -2.36 -4.91 -16.11
CA PHE A 119 -2.41 -5.87 -17.21
C PHE A 119 -1.24 -6.86 -17.17
N ILE A 120 -0.01 -6.37 -16.95
CA ILE A 120 1.18 -7.22 -16.79
C ILE A 120 0.99 -8.18 -15.62
N THR A 121 0.59 -7.67 -14.45
CA THR A 121 0.37 -8.49 -13.26
C THR A 121 -0.72 -9.54 -13.49
N LEU A 122 -1.86 -9.16 -14.05
CA LEU A 122 -2.96 -10.09 -14.35
C LEU A 122 -2.57 -11.17 -15.36
N THR A 123 -1.73 -10.82 -16.36
CA THR A 123 -1.17 -11.79 -17.30
C THR A 123 -0.26 -12.79 -16.58
N CYS A 124 0.61 -12.31 -15.68
CA CYS A 124 1.44 -13.15 -14.84
C CYS A 124 0.60 -14.07 -13.93
N MET A 125 -0.52 -13.58 -13.39
CA MET A 125 -1.46 -14.38 -12.59
C MET A 125 -2.15 -15.47 -13.40
N LEU A 126 -2.62 -15.15 -14.62
CA LEU A 126 -3.17 -16.14 -15.54
C LEU A 126 -2.14 -17.24 -15.86
N PHE A 127 -0.89 -16.85 -16.10
CA PHE A 127 0.19 -17.79 -16.34
C PHE A 127 0.49 -18.66 -15.10
N ALA A 128 0.48 -18.08 -13.89
CA ALA A 128 0.63 -18.83 -12.65
C ALA A 128 -0.50 -19.85 -12.43
N ASN A 129 -1.75 -19.47 -12.72
CA ASN A 129 -2.91 -20.36 -12.71
C ASN A 129 -2.72 -21.53 -13.69
N PHE A 130 -2.27 -21.25 -14.91
CA PHE A 130 -1.99 -22.27 -15.91
C PHE A 130 -0.89 -23.24 -15.47
N LEU A 131 0.25 -22.74 -14.97
CA LEU A 131 1.32 -23.60 -14.44
C LEU A 131 0.85 -24.46 -13.26
N SER A 132 0.02 -23.90 -12.39
CA SER A 132 -0.57 -24.62 -11.27
C SER A 132 -1.52 -25.72 -11.76
N SER A 133 -2.35 -25.44 -12.75
CA SER A 133 -3.24 -26.42 -13.39
C SER A 133 -2.46 -27.61 -13.96
N LEU A 134 -1.35 -27.36 -14.67
CA LEU A 134 -0.51 -28.43 -15.23
C LEU A 134 0.07 -29.36 -14.15
N LEU A 135 0.48 -28.80 -12.99
CA LEU A 135 1.07 -29.61 -11.92
C LEU A 135 0.04 -30.39 -11.09
N THR A 136 -1.21 -29.91 -11.07
CA THR A 136 -2.19 -30.33 -10.05
C THR A 136 -3.39 -31.04 -10.66
N GLY A 137 -3.51 -31.03 -11.98
CA GLY A 137 -4.69 -31.51 -12.69
C GLY A 137 -5.92 -30.62 -12.52
N GLY A 138 -5.79 -29.48 -11.82
CA GLY A 138 -6.86 -28.52 -11.63
C GLY A 138 -7.30 -27.87 -12.93
N GLN A 139 -8.52 -27.35 -12.98
CA GLN A 139 -9.05 -26.67 -14.17
C GLN A 139 -9.06 -25.16 -13.97
N VAL A 140 -8.46 -24.43 -14.92
CA VAL A 140 -8.57 -22.96 -14.97
C VAL A 140 -9.92 -22.59 -15.57
N GLN A 141 -10.72 -21.82 -14.84
CA GLN A 141 -12.05 -21.39 -15.27
C GLN A 141 -12.14 -19.87 -15.31
N PHE A 142 -12.79 -19.35 -16.35
CA PHE A 142 -13.13 -17.94 -16.46
C PHE A 142 -14.56 -17.72 -15.95
N VAL A 143 -14.70 -16.96 -14.85
CA VAL A 143 -15.98 -16.79 -14.13
C VAL A 143 -16.30 -15.30 -14.00
N PRO A 144 -16.82 -14.65 -15.06
CA PRO A 144 -17.06 -13.20 -15.07
C PRO A 144 -18.09 -12.74 -14.04
N GLN A 145 -18.97 -13.64 -13.57
CA GLN A 145 -19.96 -13.36 -12.54
C GLN A 145 -19.33 -12.96 -11.20
N LEU A 146 -18.08 -13.37 -10.94
CA LEU A 146 -17.36 -13.02 -9.71
C LEU A 146 -16.95 -11.54 -9.65
N LEU A 147 -16.99 -10.82 -10.78
CA LEU A 147 -16.72 -9.37 -10.81
C LEU A 147 -17.74 -8.53 -10.04
N ILE A 148 -18.94 -9.06 -9.84
CA ILE A 148 -20.04 -8.36 -9.15
C ILE A 148 -20.60 -9.18 -7.99
N HIS A 149 -20.06 -10.38 -7.75
CA HIS A 149 -20.57 -11.25 -6.70
C HIS A 149 -20.24 -10.65 -5.32
N PRO A 150 -21.23 -10.44 -4.44
CA PRO A 150 -21.04 -9.71 -3.20
C PRO A 150 -20.16 -10.43 -2.17
N GLY A 151 -19.96 -11.74 -2.32
CA GLY A 151 -19.09 -12.56 -1.47
C GLY A 151 -17.63 -12.67 -1.92
N THR A 152 -17.22 -11.98 -2.98
CA THR A 152 -15.84 -12.00 -3.50
C THR A 152 -15.21 -10.62 -3.49
N THR A 153 -13.88 -10.58 -3.65
CA THR A 153 -13.17 -9.35 -4.02
C THR A 153 -13.59 -8.95 -5.42
N ASN A 154 -14.52 -8.02 -5.51
CA ASN A 154 -15.22 -7.62 -6.72
C ASN A 154 -14.94 -6.14 -7.04
N ILE A 155 -15.49 -5.64 -8.14
CA ILE A 155 -15.23 -4.25 -8.59
C ILE A 155 -15.59 -3.19 -7.53
N TYR A 156 -16.54 -3.46 -6.64
CA TYR A 156 -16.94 -2.51 -5.59
C TYR A 156 -16.03 -2.60 -4.37
N THR A 157 -15.73 -3.82 -3.91
CA THR A 157 -14.87 -4.02 -2.73
C THR A 157 -13.43 -3.58 -3.02
N SER A 158 -12.96 -3.78 -4.25
CA SER A 158 -11.64 -3.37 -4.68
C SER A 158 -11.44 -1.86 -4.69
N LEU A 159 -12.51 -1.04 -4.73
CA LEU A 159 -12.38 0.41 -4.58
C LEU A 159 -11.87 0.79 -3.19
N LEU A 160 -12.36 0.10 -2.15
CA LEU A 160 -11.89 0.31 -0.78
C LEU A 160 -10.40 0.03 -0.70
N LEU A 161 -9.98 -1.15 -1.17
CA LEU A 161 -8.59 -1.59 -1.13
C LEU A 161 -7.69 -0.67 -1.99
N GLY A 162 -8.03 -0.52 -3.27
CA GLY A 162 -7.24 0.24 -4.23
C GLY A 162 -7.11 1.72 -3.92
N ILE A 163 -8.13 2.38 -3.35
CA ILE A 163 -8.03 3.80 -2.99
C ILE A 163 -7.38 3.94 -1.62
N TRP A 164 -7.96 3.36 -0.58
CA TRP A 164 -7.63 3.72 0.78
C TRP A 164 -6.35 3.06 1.29
N GLU A 165 -6.00 1.86 0.82
CA GLU A 165 -4.70 1.30 1.14
C GLU A 165 -3.56 2.08 0.46
N GLU A 166 -3.78 2.61 -0.74
CA GLU A 166 -2.78 3.47 -1.38
C GLU A 166 -2.64 4.80 -0.65
N VAL A 167 -3.74 5.44 -0.26
CA VAL A 167 -3.71 6.65 0.58
C VAL A 167 -2.97 6.38 1.91
N ALA A 168 -3.29 5.28 2.59
CA ALA A 168 -2.66 4.88 3.84
C ALA A 168 -1.15 4.66 3.68
N PHE A 169 -0.78 3.73 2.81
CA PHE A 169 0.58 3.21 2.75
C PHE A 169 1.50 4.11 1.91
N ARG A 170 1.07 4.56 0.73
CA ARG A 170 1.92 5.35 -0.19
C ARG A 170 1.76 6.84 0.08
N GLY A 171 0.53 7.28 0.32
CA GLY A 171 0.22 8.67 0.62
C GLY A 171 0.80 9.13 1.96
N VAL A 172 0.47 8.44 3.06
CA VAL A 172 0.81 8.89 4.42
C VAL A 172 2.05 8.19 4.98
N MET A 173 2.02 6.87 5.14
CA MET A 173 3.08 6.15 5.85
C MET A 173 4.43 6.20 5.12
N LEU A 174 4.45 6.05 3.80
CA LEU A 174 5.69 6.16 3.01
C LEU A 174 6.28 7.57 3.11
N VAL A 175 5.47 8.63 3.06
CA VAL A 175 5.91 10.01 3.29
C VAL A 175 6.51 10.17 4.69
N LEU A 176 5.90 9.54 5.71
CA LEU A 176 6.43 9.51 7.08
C LEU A 176 7.79 8.78 7.19
N ILE A 177 7.96 7.65 6.50
CA ILE A 177 9.23 6.89 6.52
C ILE A 177 10.32 7.67 5.78
N LEU A 178 9.99 8.29 4.65
CA LEU A 178 10.90 9.13 3.87
C LEU A 178 11.45 10.32 4.67
N LYS A 179 10.77 10.74 5.75
CA LYS A 179 11.29 11.77 6.67
C LYS A 179 12.55 11.37 7.41
N ILE A 180 12.69 10.09 7.69
CA ILE A 180 13.66 9.58 8.66
C ILE A 180 14.61 8.54 8.07
N ARG A 181 14.41 8.12 6.81
CA ARG A 181 15.16 7.06 6.15
C ARG A 181 15.49 7.41 4.71
N SER A 182 16.45 6.68 4.13
CA SER A 182 16.78 6.83 2.72
C SER A 182 15.64 6.34 1.83
N LYS A 183 15.58 6.85 0.59
CA LYS A 183 14.56 6.45 -0.40
C LYS A 183 14.47 4.94 -0.60
N ARG A 184 15.60 4.26 -0.79
CA ARG A 184 15.63 2.79 -0.97
C ARG A 184 15.08 2.04 0.24
N PHE A 185 15.50 2.43 1.44
CA PHE A 185 15.02 1.81 2.67
C PHE A 185 13.51 2.07 2.86
N SER A 186 13.05 3.29 2.56
CA SER A 186 11.64 3.65 2.71
C SER A 186 10.73 2.85 1.80
N ILE A 187 11.13 2.62 0.55
CA ILE A 187 10.40 1.78 -0.42
C ILE A 187 10.26 0.35 0.10
N ILE A 188 11.37 -0.27 0.51
CA ILE A 188 11.37 -1.66 1.01
C ILE A 188 10.58 -1.78 2.31
N SER A 189 10.81 -0.89 3.28
CA SER A 189 10.09 -0.92 4.55
C SER A 189 8.60 -0.67 4.40
N ASN A 190 8.18 0.19 3.47
CA ASN A 190 6.76 0.41 3.20
C ASN A 190 6.11 -0.83 2.56
N GLY A 191 6.80 -1.50 1.64
CA GLY A 191 6.33 -2.77 1.10
C GLY A 191 6.19 -3.85 2.18
N LEU A 192 7.21 -4.03 3.03
CA LEU A 192 7.14 -4.96 4.16
C LEU A 192 5.99 -4.61 5.13
N LEU A 193 5.77 -3.33 5.39
CA LEU A 193 4.66 -2.86 6.23
C LEU A 193 3.30 -3.20 5.60
N PHE A 194 3.17 -2.99 4.30
CA PHE A 194 1.97 -3.32 3.53
C PHE A 194 1.68 -4.82 3.57
N GLY A 195 2.71 -5.66 3.37
CA GLY A 195 2.57 -7.11 3.51
C GLY A 195 2.20 -7.54 4.91
N ALA A 196 2.89 -7.02 5.93
CA ALA A 196 2.61 -7.35 7.33
C ALA A 196 1.19 -6.94 7.76
N PHE A 197 0.64 -5.85 7.21
CA PHE A 197 -0.73 -5.42 7.53
C PHE A 197 -1.79 -6.46 7.16
N HIS A 198 -1.55 -7.29 6.14
CA HIS A 198 -2.46 -8.36 5.76
C HIS A 198 -2.60 -9.47 6.82
N SER A 199 -1.75 -9.47 7.87
CA SER A 199 -2.02 -10.27 9.07
C SER A 199 -3.34 -9.88 9.77
N VAL A 200 -3.93 -8.73 9.45
CA VAL A 200 -5.29 -8.38 9.88
C VAL A 200 -6.33 -9.41 9.41
N ASN A 201 -6.09 -10.10 8.29
CA ASN A 201 -6.98 -11.15 7.80
C ASN A 201 -6.95 -12.40 8.70
N ILE A 202 -5.81 -12.69 9.33
CA ILE A 202 -5.71 -13.73 10.38
C ILE A 202 -6.54 -13.30 11.59
N LEU A 203 -6.39 -12.05 12.04
CA LEU A 203 -7.17 -11.52 13.16
C LEU A 203 -8.67 -11.55 12.87
N SER A 204 -9.08 -11.13 11.68
CA SER A 204 -10.48 -11.14 11.25
C SER A 204 -11.06 -12.56 11.21
N GLY A 205 -10.29 -13.54 10.70
CA GLY A 205 -10.71 -14.94 10.72
C GLY A 205 -10.84 -15.50 12.14
N PHE A 206 -9.88 -15.20 13.01
CA PHE A 206 -9.92 -15.61 14.42
C PHE A 206 -11.11 -14.98 15.19
N LEU A 207 -11.36 -13.69 14.98
CA LEU A 207 -12.54 -13.02 15.56
C LEU A 207 -13.84 -13.61 15.00
N GLY A 208 -13.88 -13.92 13.71
CA GLY A 208 -15.03 -14.59 13.08
C GLY A 208 -15.31 -15.96 13.71
N ALA A 209 -14.25 -16.72 14.03
CA ALA A 209 -14.37 -18.00 14.71
C ALA A 209 -14.91 -17.87 16.13
N ILE A 210 -14.37 -16.94 16.93
CA ILE A 210 -14.81 -16.74 18.32
C ILE A 210 -16.24 -16.21 18.38
N LEU A 211 -16.58 -15.24 17.54
CA LEU A 211 -17.83 -14.50 17.65
C LEU A 211 -18.99 -15.17 16.92
N PHE A 212 -18.71 -15.88 15.84
CA PHE A 212 -19.73 -16.43 14.94
C PHE A 212 -19.59 -17.94 14.71
N GLY A 213 -18.62 -18.60 15.35
CA GLY A 213 -18.43 -20.05 15.23
C GLY A 213 -17.95 -20.50 13.84
N VAL A 214 -17.36 -19.60 13.06
CA VAL A 214 -16.79 -19.94 11.75
C VAL A 214 -15.59 -20.86 11.93
N GLU A 215 -15.49 -21.92 11.12
CA GLU A 215 -14.35 -22.81 11.16
C GLU A 215 -13.06 -22.04 10.78
N TYR A 216 -12.11 -21.96 11.71
CA TYR A 216 -10.80 -21.39 11.44
C TYR A 216 -9.75 -22.49 11.39
N ASN A 217 -9.45 -22.93 10.17
CA ASN A 217 -8.54 -24.03 9.91
C ASN A 217 -7.31 -23.58 9.11
N ARG A 218 -6.45 -24.54 8.79
CA ARG A 218 -5.23 -24.34 7.98
C ARG A 218 -5.51 -23.70 6.61
N GLU A 219 -6.70 -23.89 6.06
CA GLU A 219 -7.10 -23.40 4.74
C GLU A 219 -7.37 -21.89 4.76
N HIS A 220 -7.65 -21.31 5.93
CA HIS A 220 -7.69 -19.86 6.11
C HIS A 220 -6.31 -19.27 6.41
N PHE A 221 -5.52 -19.94 7.25
CA PHE A 221 -4.25 -19.40 7.73
C PHE A 221 -3.15 -19.39 6.67
N ILE A 222 -2.97 -20.50 5.94
CA ILE A 222 -1.86 -20.67 4.99
C ILE A 222 -1.93 -19.67 3.82
N PRO A 223 -3.10 -19.43 3.17
CA PRO A 223 -3.19 -18.43 2.11
C PRO A 223 -2.80 -17.03 2.57
N VAL A 224 -3.12 -16.65 3.81
CA VAL A 224 -2.74 -15.34 4.35
C VAL A 224 -1.23 -15.22 4.57
N LEU A 225 -0.53 -16.30 4.91
CA LEU A 225 0.94 -16.26 4.99
C LEU A 225 1.58 -15.97 3.62
N PHE A 226 1.09 -16.62 2.56
CA PHE A 226 1.54 -16.30 1.20
C PHE A 226 1.11 -14.90 0.77
N GLN A 227 -0.08 -14.46 1.17
CA GLN A 227 -0.55 -13.08 0.98
C GLN A 227 0.42 -12.07 1.56
N ILE A 228 0.87 -12.23 2.79
CA ILE A 228 1.86 -11.34 3.41
C ILE A 228 3.13 -11.23 2.55
N VAL A 229 3.61 -12.34 1.98
CA VAL A 229 4.82 -12.36 1.15
C VAL A 229 4.60 -11.66 -0.19
N TYR A 230 3.58 -12.04 -0.96
CA TYR A 230 3.39 -11.45 -2.29
C TYR A 230 2.92 -10.00 -2.22
N THR A 231 2.11 -9.64 -1.22
CA THR A 231 1.70 -8.24 -1.01
C THR A 231 2.88 -7.40 -0.54
N ALA A 232 3.85 -7.94 0.20
CA ALA A 232 5.07 -7.20 0.50
C ALA A 232 5.87 -6.85 -0.76
N MET A 233 5.94 -7.77 -1.74
CA MET A 233 6.59 -7.53 -3.03
C MET A 233 5.80 -6.51 -3.87
N LEU A 234 4.49 -6.69 -3.99
CA LEU A 234 3.60 -5.76 -4.69
C LEU A 234 3.66 -4.36 -4.06
N GLY A 235 3.61 -4.26 -2.73
CA GLY A 235 3.73 -3.01 -1.98
C GLY A 235 5.08 -2.33 -2.18
N THR A 236 6.18 -3.09 -2.23
CA THR A 236 7.51 -2.56 -2.55
C THR A 236 7.52 -1.94 -3.96
N PHE A 237 6.92 -2.63 -4.93
CA PHE A 237 6.78 -2.14 -6.30
C PHE A 237 5.91 -0.87 -6.37
N LEU A 238 4.74 -0.87 -5.74
CA LEU A 238 3.84 0.28 -5.74
C LEU A 238 4.46 1.49 -5.00
N ALA A 239 5.21 1.26 -3.93
CA ALA A 239 6.02 2.30 -3.27
C ALA A 239 7.10 2.84 -4.22
N TYR A 240 7.77 1.98 -4.99
CA TYR A 240 8.72 2.42 -6.02
C TYR A 240 8.04 3.29 -7.09
N MET A 241 6.87 2.87 -7.57
CA MET A 241 6.07 3.62 -8.54
C MET A 241 5.62 4.98 -8.01
N PHE A 242 5.10 5.04 -6.78
CA PHE A 242 4.75 6.29 -6.11
C PHE A 242 5.94 7.24 -6.03
N VAL A 243 7.10 6.75 -5.59
CA VAL A 243 8.28 7.61 -5.41
C VAL A 243 8.89 8.04 -6.77
N LYS A 244 8.71 7.26 -7.83
CA LYS A 244 9.19 7.59 -9.18
C LYS A 244 8.28 8.56 -9.92
N THR A 245 6.96 8.33 -9.86
CA THR A 245 5.96 9.16 -10.54
C THR A 245 5.58 10.40 -9.73
N LYS A 246 5.81 10.36 -8.40
CA LYS A 246 5.34 11.37 -7.43
C LYS A 246 3.83 11.59 -7.51
N MET A 247 3.09 10.52 -7.82
CA MET A 247 1.65 10.54 -7.98
C MET A 247 1.05 9.29 -7.34
N LEU A 248 -0.07 9.47 -6.65
CA LEU A 248 -0.79 8.36 -6.03
C LEU A 248 -1.69 7.62 -7.04
N LEU A 249 -2.25 8.36 -8.00
CA LEU A 249 -3.20 7.85 -9.00
C LEU A 249 -2.76 6.57 -9.74
N PRO A 250 -1.54 6.44 -10.31
CA PRO A 250 -1.17 5.20 -10.99
C PRO A 250 -1.15 4.00 -10.03
N CYS A 251 -0.86 4.22 -8.74
CA CYS A 251 -0.85 3.16 -7.73
C CYS A 251 -2.27 2.71 -7.41
N ILE A 252 -3.19 3.67 -7.25
CA ILE A 252 -4.62 3.40 -7.03
C ILE A 252 -5.20 2.58 -8.18
N ILE A 253 -4.97 3.02 -9.43
CA ILE A 253 -5.50 2.33 -10.61
C ILE A 253 -4.91 0.93 -10.74
N ALA A 254 -3.59 0.78 -10.59
CA ALA A 254 -2.95 -0.53 -10.68
C ALA A 254 -3.50 -1.50 -9.62
N HIS A 255 -3.52 -1.08 -8.35
CA HIS A 255 -3.97 -1.92 -7.24
C HIS A 255 -5.45 -2.28 -7.37
N TYR A 256 -6.30 -1.28 -7.63
CA TYR A 256 -7.73 -1.48 -7.87
C TYR A 256 -7.99 -2.54 -8.94
N LEU A 257 -7.34 -2.44 -10.11
CA LEU A 257 -7.56 -3.36 -11.23
C LEU A 257 -7.02 -4.76 -10.95
N ILE A 258 -5.88 -4.88 -10.27
CA ILE A 258 -5.34 -6.18 -9.85
C ILE A 258 -6.34 -6.88 -8.92
N ASP A 259 -6.88 -6.18 -7.94
CA ASP A 259 -7.83 -6.75 -6.99
C ASP A 259 -9.18 -7.07 -7.64
N ALA A 260 -9.70 -6.13 -8.44
CA ALA A 260 -11.02 -6.26 -9.05
C ALA A 260 -11.07 -7.40 -10.08
N LEU A 261 -9.97 -7.59 -10.83
CA LEU A 261 -9.93 -8.53 -11.95
C LEU A 261 -9.27 -9.87 -11.59
N ASN A 262 -8.64 -10.02 -10.43
CA ASN A 262 -8.05 -11.32 -10.06
C ASN A 262 -9.08 -12.45 -9.94
N THR A 263 -10.33 -12.11 -9.60
CA THR A 263 -11.41 -13.07 -9.40
C THR A 263 -11.99 -13.61 -10.70
N LEU A 264 -11.61 -13.04 -11.85
CA LEU A 264 -12.05 -13.52 -13.16
C LEU A 264 -11.58 -14.93 -13.49
N VAL A 265 -10.42 -15.32 -12.95
CA VAL A 265 -9.78 -16.59 -13.28
C VAL A 265 -9.54 -17.35 -11.99
N ILE A 266 -10.30 -18.43 -11.81
CA ILE A 266 -10.16 -19.33 -10.66
C ILE A 266 -9.48 -20.62 -11.11
N LEU A 267 -8.65 -21.16 -10.23
CA LEU A 267 -8.16 -22.52 -10.36
C LEU A 267 -9.02 -23.42 -9.49
N ASN A 268 -9.81 -24.28 -10.13
CA ASN A 268 -10.62 -25.27 -9.41
C ASN A 268 -9.73 -26.46 -9.02
N THR A 269 -9.35 -26.53 -7.75
CA THR A 269 -8.66 -27.67 -7.14
C THR A 269 -9.40 -28.09 -5.87
N GLU A 270 -9.57 -29.39 -5.65
CA GLU A 270 -10.31 -29.91 -4.48
C GLU A 270 -9.57 -29.73 -3.14
N GLN A 271 -8.27 -29.40 -3.14
CA GLN A 271 -7.46 -29.33 -1.92
C GLN A 271 -6.49 -28.15 -1.91
N LEU A 272 -6.12 -27.72 -0.69
CA LEU A 272 -5.06 -26.74 -0.45
C LEU A 272 -3.79 -27.11 -1.23
N ASN A 273 -3.40 -26.24 -2.16
CA ASN A 273 -2.34 -26.54 -3.10
C ASN A 273 -1.12 -25.63 -2.92
N TRP A 274 -0.05 -26.15 -2.31
CA TRP A 274 1.18 -25.40 -2.09
C TRP A 274 1.83 -24.91 -3.38
N ALA A 275 1.76 -25.70 -4.46
CA ALA A 275 2.30 -25.29 -5.75
C ALA A 275 1.55 -24.06 -6.28
N TYR A 276 0.22 -24.04 -6.16
CA TYR A 276 -0.58 -22.86 -6.50
C TYR A 276 -0.15 -21.62 -5.73
N PHE A 277 -0.03 -21.69 -4.40
CA PHE A 277 0.38 -20.52 -3.61
C PHE A 277 1.80 -20.06 -3.92
N CYS A 278 2.73 -20.99 -4.15
CA CYS A 278 4.09 -20.67 -4.59
C CYS A 278 4.09 -19.96 -5.95
N PHE A 279 3.35 -20.49 -6.94
CA PHE A 279 3.27 -19.86 -8.26
C PHE A 279 2.59 -18.50 -8.19
N MET A 280 1.48 -18.36 -7.47
CA MET A 280 0.84 -17.05 -7.28
C MET A 280 1.77 -16.05 -6.59
N THR A 281 2.58 -16.51 -5.64
CA THR A 281 3.51 -15.64 -4.91
C THR A 281 4.67 -15.18 -5.77
N PHE A 282 5.34 -16.08 -6.49
CA PHE A 282 6.57 -15.74 -7.22
C PHE A 282 6.33 -15.38 -8.68
N VAL A 283 5.39 -16.05 -9.34
CA VAL A 283 5.08 -15.85 -10.76
C VAL A 283 3.89 -14.90 -10.92
N GLY A 284 2.82 -15.08 -10.14
CA GLY A 284 1.55 -14.37 -10.31
C GLY A 284 1.57 -12.90 -9.93
N ILE A 285 1.64 -12.62 -8.62
CA ILE A 285 1.45 -11.27 -8.05
C ILE A 285 2.77 -10.65 -7.54
N GLY A 286 3.66 -11.47 -6.97
CA GLY A 286 4.83 -10.96 -6.25
C GLY A 286 6.04 -10.69 -7.14
N PHE A 287 6.96 -11.66 -7.23
CA PHE A 287 8.34 -11.40 -7.67
C PHE A 287 8.46 -11.06 -9.16
N LEU A 288 7.93 -11.91 -10.04
CA LEU A 288 8.02 -11.73 -11.49
C LEU A 288 7.38 -10.43 -12.00
N PRO A 289 6.11 -10.10 -11.69
CA PRO A 289 5.51 -8.85 -12.15
C PRO A 289 6.22 -7.63 -11.56
N MET A 290 6.75 -7.70 -10.34
CA MET A 290 7.58 -6.63 -9.77
C MET A 290 8.83 -6.39 -10.63
N ILE A 291 9.57 -7.44 -11.01
CA ILE A 291 10.77 -7.32 -11.85
C ILE A 291 10.45 -6.73 -13.23
N ILE A 292 9.34 -7.15 -13.85
CA ILE A 292 8.93 -6.67 -15.18
C ILE A 292 8.47 -5.20 -15.11
N ASN A 293 7.68 -4.85 -14.09
CA ASN A 293 7.11 -3.51 -13.98
C ASN A 293 8.13 -2.44 -13.51
N ILE A 294 9.20 -2.78 -12.79
CA ILE A 294 10.21 -1.80 -12.35
C ILE A 294 10.88 -1.06 -13.53
N PRO A 295 11.40 -1.76 -14.57
CA PRO A 295 11.90 -1.13 -15.79
C PRO A 295 10.83 -0.31 -16.52
N LEU A 296 9.60 -0.80 -16.62
CA LEU A 296 8.49 -0.08 -17.25
C LEU A 296 8.27 1.29 -16.56
N VAL A 297 8.08 1.29 -15.24
CA VAL A 297 7.92 2.51 -14.44
C VAL A 297 9.14 3.42 -14.59
N ARG A 298 10.35 2.86 -14.64
CA ARG A 298 11.57 3.65 -14.86
C ARG A 298 11.53 4.37 -16.21
N SER A 299 11.17 3.69 -17.28
CA SER A 299 11.07 4.26 -18.63
C SER A 299 9.95 5.29 -18.73
N PHE A 300 8.81 5.05 -18.09
CA PHE A 300 7.70 5.99 -18.02
C PHE A 300 7.99 7.21 -17.13
N SER A 301 8.87 7.08 -16.13
CA SER A 301 9.13 8.15 -15.16
C SER A 301 9.71 9.44 -15.77
N PHE A 302 10.36 9.35 -16.94
CA PHE A 302 10.84 10.53 -17.69
C PHE A 302 9.70 11.46 -18.14
N TRP A 303 8.48 10.94 -18.30
CA TRP A 303 7.33 11.70 -18.78
C TRP A 303 6.56 12.42 -17.67
N PHE A 304 6.97 12.25 -16.42
CA PHE A 304 6.42 12.93 -15.27
C PHE A 304 7.25 14.17 -14.98
N PRO A 305 6.63 15.34 -14.79
CA PRO A 305 7.37 16.57 -14.56
C PRO A 305 8.30 16.41 -13.36
N GLU A 306 9.55 16.85 -13.55
CA GLU A 306 10.46 17.15 -12.45
C GLU A 306 9.73 18.07 -11.45
N PRO A 307 10.05 18.00 -10.15
CA PRO A 307 9.37 18.86 -9.20
C PRO A 307 9.68 20.31 -9.59
N ASP A 308 8.69 21.20 -9.52
CA ASP A 308 9.02 22.61 -9.38
C ASP A 308 9.86 22.70 -8.10
N ASP A 309 11.11 23.18 -8.22
CA ASP A 309 12.12 23.18 -7.16
C ASP A 309 11.64 23.86 -5.87
N GLU A 310 10.54 24.61 -5.93
CA GLU A 310 9.97 25.37 -4.82
C GLU A 310 9.15 24.54 -3.82
N ILE A 311 8.61 23.37 -4.18
CA ILE A 311 7.56 22.73 -3.37
C ILE A 311 8.09 21.59 -2.47
N ILE A 312 9.36 21.18 -2.59
CA ILE A 312 9.84 20.05 -1.77
C ILE A 312 11.25 20.23 -1.17
N PRO A 313 11.38 20.96 -0.03
CA PRO A 313 12.56 20.87 0.81
C PRO A 313 12.77 19.46 1.39
N PHE A 314 11.75 18.62 1.31
CA PHE A 314 11.65 17.33 1.99
C PHE A 314 12.57 16.24 1.42
N PHE A 315 12.58 16.09 0.10
CA PHE A 315 13.41 15.11 -0.60
C PHE A 315 14.83 15.60 -0.84
N ASP A 316 15.01 16.92 -0.83
CA ASP A 316 16.30 17.56 -1.02
C ASP A 316 17.15 17.66 0.24
N THR A 317 16.69 17.15 1.38
CA THR A 317 17.51 17.09 2.60
C THR A 317 18.86 16.41 2.39
N PHE A 318 19.02 15.54 1.38
CA PHE A 318 20.34 15.00 1.01
C PHE A 318 21.18 15.94 0.12
N LEU A 319 20.57 16.57 -0.89
CA LEU A 319 21.26 17.51 -1.79
C LEU A 319 21.53 18.86 -1.11
N VAL A 320 20.56 19.40 -0.39
CA VAL A 320 20.70 20.54 0.52
C VAL A 320 21.68 20.23 1.64
N ARG A 321 21.73 19.00 2.20
CA ARG A 321 22.84 18.63 3.11
C ARG A 321 24.19 18.67 2.41
N LYS A 322 24.27 18.16 1.18
CA LYS A 322 25.54 18.10 0.43
C LYS A 322 26.01 19.50 0.04
N GLN A 323 25.09 20.39 -0.35
CA GLN A 323 25.34 21.80 -0.62
C GLN A 323 25.70 22.56 0.67
N ARG A 324 24.96 22.41 1.77
CA ARG A 324 25.31 23.01 3.06
C ARG A 324 26.64 22.48 3.62
N LEU A 325 26.97 21.20 3.40
CA LEU A 325 28.28 20.64 3.75
C LEU A 325 29.40 21.18 2.85
N LYS A 326 29.12 21.46 1.57
CA LYS A 326 30.06 22.14 0.68
C LYS A 326 30.28 23.59 1.10
N GLN A 327 29.19 24.31 1.38
CA GLN A 327 29.20 25.69 1.86
C GLN A 327 29.98 25.80 3.18
N TYR A 328 29.60 25.01 4.19
CA TYR A 328 30.29 24.97 5.49
C TYR A 328 31.78 24.63 5.38
N LYS A 329 32.16 23.73 4.47
CA LYS A 329 33.57 23.43 4.20
C LYS A 329 34.30 24.56 3.49
N SER A 330 33.60 25.34 2.68
CA SER A 330 34.13 26.56 2.05
C SER A 330 34.37 27.62 3.12
N ASP A 331 33.37 27.87 3.97
CA ASP A 331 33.40 28.89 5.02
C ASP A 331 34.55 28.63 6.02
N ILE A 332 34.80 27.36 6.39
CA ILE A 332 35.94 26.95 7.24
C ILE A 332 37.29 27.15 6.54
N ARG A 333 37.37 27.07 5.21
CA ARG A 333 38.64 27.26 4.48
C ARG A 333 38.96 28.73 4.28
N SER A 334 37.96 29.60 4.29
CA SER A 334 38.10 31.04 4.13
C SER A 334 38.31 31.79 5.45
N ALA A 335 38.04 31.16 6.59
CA ALA A 335 38.36 31.65 7.93
C ALA A 335 39.68 31.04 8.42
#